data_AF-A0A355YP67-F1
#
_entry.id   AF-A0A355YP67-F1
#
_cell.length_a   1.000
_cell.length_b   1.000
_cell.length_c   1.000
_cell.angle_alpha   90.00
_cell.angle_beta   90.00
_cell.angle_gamma   90.00
#
_symmetry.space_group_name_H-M   'P 1'
#
loop_
_entity.id
_entity.type
_entity.pdbx_description
1 polymer ?
#
loop_
_entity_poly.entity_id
_entity_poly.type
_entity_poly.pdbx_seq_one_letter_code
_entity_poly.pdbx_strand_id
1 'polypeptide(L)'
;MTKIIRNVKKIFSVGIVCLLAFSLVGCYEYRGPYTKADVEEYLTGRYPDETLHIRRKGLQTWDCWFDELPDATFRVWVGQGGGDPVPMLYSRLVSNETEILPEYYLKQYQKEGGSLEDWELHDSIFYTQYSSMADASSALEQMSAFFAWTEGKPLAQLVPKGQYNFQPELPWRTWAPQFNNFQESVVHGSQDETEAVREELEDSVKKYYAFYCLPCDEFSRTELEEYAVNTWLWTPKPSVRQGEEILSPELFTGIGLESGVISYGGLYTLLIRLDFDVKGTAEHFTVTGADGHSYEFSYSFWEEKEMD
;
A
#
# COMPACT_ATOMS: atom_id res chain seq x y z
N MET A 1 -1.60 76.60 14.32
CA MET A 1 -1.33 75.21 14.78
C MET A 1 -2.37 74.23 14.20
N THR A 2 -2.67 74.31 12.89
CA THR A 2 -3.83 73.60 12.29
C THR A 2 -3.49 72.88 10.97
N LYS A 3 -2.33 73.20 10.36
CA LYS A 3 -1.84 72.53 9.14
C LYS A 3 -1.04 71.25 9.41
N ILE A 4 -0.35 71.16 10.55
CA ILE A 4 0.52 70.01 10.89
C ILE A 4 -0.32 68.78 11.25
N ILE A 5 -1.43 68.95 11.97
CA ILE A 5 -2.32 67.86 12.39
C ILE A 5 -3.06 67.21 11.19
N ARG A 6 -3.28 67.97 10.10
CA ARG A 6 -3.99 67.46 8.89
C ARG A 6 -3.12 66.54 8.03
N ASN A 7 -1.79 66.73 8.04
CA ASN A 7 -0.86 65.89 7.28
C ASN A 7 -0.51 64.58 7.99
N VAL A 8 -0.49 64.57 9.34
CA VAL A 8 -0.28 63.34 10.12
C VAL A 8 -1.45 62.36 9.95
N LYS A 9 -2.70 62.85 9.89
CA LYS A 9 -3.86 62.00 9.58
C LYS A 9 -3.80 61.37 8.19
N LYS A 10 -3.32 62.09 7.17
CA LYS A 10 -3.21 61.57 5.80
C LYS A 10 -2.14 60.48 5.66
N ILE A 11 -0.99 60.64 6.32
CA ILE A 11 0.11 59.67 6.27
C ILE A 11 -0.26 58.39 7.03
N PHE A 12 -0.96 58.50 8.16
CA PHE A 12 -1.49 57.32 8.88
C PHE A 12 -2.58 56.59 8.09
N SER A 13 -3.46 57.30 7.38
CA SER A 13 -4.49 56.66 6.56
C SER A 13 -3.93 55.98 5.29
N VAL A 14 -2.83 56.49 4.72
CA VAL A 14 -2.17 55.82 3.57
C VAL A 14 -1.31 54.64 4.04
N GLY A 15 -0.64 54.75 5.19
CA GLY A 15 0.13 53.66 5.79
C GLY A 15 -0.74 52.48 6.23
N ILE A 16 -1.92 52.74 6.80
CA ILE A 16 -2.88 51.70 7.21
C ILE A 16 -3.58 51.07 5.99
N VAL A 17 -3.85 51.82 4.92
CA VAL A 17 -4.44 51.24 3.69
C VAL A 17 -3.43 50.37 2.93
N CYS A 18 -2.14 50.72 2.91
CA CYS A 18 -1.11 49.85 2.35
C CYS A 18 -0.84 48.61 3.23
N LEU A 19 -0.82 48.75 4.57
CA LEU A 19 -0.68 47.60 5.48
C LEU A 19 -1.92 46.67 5.49
N LEU A 20 -3.13 47.21 5.27
CA LEU A 20 -4.35 46.42 5.07
C LEU A 20 -4.42 45.78 3.67
N ALA A 21 -3.85 46.41 2.64
CA ALA A 21 -3.73 45.82 1.31
C ALA A 21 -2.70 44.67 1.27
N PHE A 22 -1.60 44.76 2.04
CA PHE A 22 -0.61 43.68 2.15
C PHE A 22 -1.01 42.55 3.11
N SER A 23 -1.96 42.77 4.03
CA SER A 23 -2.49 41.71 4.92
C SER A 23 -3.70 40.97 4.34
N LEU A 24 -4.23 41.40 3.19
CA LEU A 24 -5.33 40.71 2.48
C LEU A 24 -4.86 39.77 1.36
N VAL A 25 -3.55 39.60 1.14
CA VAL A 25 -3.00 38.58 0.23
C VAL A 25 -3.02 37.18 0.86
N GLY A 26 -3.45 37.07 2.13
CA GLY A 26 -3.58 35.83 2.86
C GLY A 26 -5.02 35.50 3.23
N CYS A 27 -5.93 35.36 2.26
CA CYS A 27 -7.19 34.65 2.41
C CYS A 27 -7.53 33.97 1.07
N TYR A 28 -7.38 32.65 1.05
CA TYR A 28 -7.72 31.74 -0.04
C TYR A 28 -9.10 32.03 -0.65
N GLU A 29 -9.15 32.46 -1.91
CA GLU A 29 -10.23 32.23 -2.88
C GLU A 29 -9.85 32.91 -4.22
N TYR A 30 -8.95 32.31 -4.99
CA TYR A 30 -8.72 32.76 -6.37
C TYR A 30 -9.96 32.40 -7.22
N ARG A 31 -10.77 33.40 -7.57
CA ARG A 31 -11.97 33.30 -8.43
C ARG A 31 -11.74 33.91 -9.83
N GLY A 32 -10.51 33.87 -10.34
CA GLY A 32 -10.16 34.28 -11.70
C GLY A 32 -9.86 33.08 -12.59
N PRO A 33 -9.93 33.22 -13.94
CA PRO A 33 -9.38 32.21 -14.82
C PRO A 33 -7.87 32.12 -14.60
N TYR A 34 -7.36 30.92 -14.32
CA TYR A 34 -5.93 30.67 -14.22
C TYR A 34 -5.23 31.10 -15.51
N THR A 35 -4.07 31.72 -15.34
CA THR A 35 -3.22 32.26 -16.38
C THR A 35 -2.04 31.31 -16.65
N LYS A 36 -1.28 31.59 -17.72
CA LYS A 36 -0.04 30.84 -17.99
C LYS A 36 0.98 31.01 -16.84
N ALA A 37 1.05 32.21 -16.24
CA ALA A 37 1.94 32.49 -15.12
C ALA A 37 1.57 31.66 -13.88
N ASP A 38 0.27 31.48 -13.61
CA ASP A 38 -0.18 30.63 -12.50
C ASP A 38 0.22 29.15 -12.72
N VAL A 39 0.22 28.68 -13.98
CA VAL A 39 0.69 27.33 -14.33
C VAL A 39 2.21 27.22 -14.22
N GLU A 40 2.95 28.24 -14.63
CA GLU A 40 4.40 28.32 -14.45
C GLU A 40 4.76 28.27 -12.97
N GLU A 41 4.11 29.05 -12.12
CA GLU A 41 4.30 29.04 -10.67
C GLU A 41 3.96 27.67 -10.07
N TYR A 42 2.83 27.08 -10.46
CA TYR A 42 2.41 25.76 -10.01
C TYR A 42 3.44 24.67 -10.31
N LEU A 43 3.94 24.62 -11.55
CA LEU A 43 4.90 23.61 -11.96
C LEU A 43 6.30 23.87 -11.39
N THR A 44 6.74 25.12 -11.34
CA THR A 44 8.03 25.49 -10.73
C THR A 44 8.04 25.17 -9.23
N GLY A 45 6.89 25.30 -8.56
CA GLY A 45 6.75 24.91 -7.17
C GLY A 45 6.90 23.40 -6.94
N ARG A 46 6.54 22.56 -7.91
CA ARG A 46 6.71 21.10 -7.85
C ARG A 46 8.07 20.63 -8.34
N TYR A 47 8.58 21.27 -9.38
CA TYR A 47 9.78 20.88 -10.10
C TYR A 47 10.70 22.09 -10.25
N PRO A 48 11.29 22.57 -9.14
CA PRO A 48 12.05 23.83 -9.12
C PRO A 48 13.34 23.78 -9.96
N ASP A 49 13.90 22.58 -10.13
CA ASP A 49 15.16 22.36 -10.83
C ASP A 49 14.96 21.97 -12.31
N GLU A 50 13.71 21.86 -12.76
CA GLU A 50 13.37 21.34 -14.08
C GLU A 50 12.97 22.47 -15.04
N THR A 51 13.41 22.35 -16.30
CA THR A 51 12.96 23.26 -17.36
C THR A 51 11.69 22.73 -18.02
N LEU A 52 10.63 23.52 -17.97
CA LEU A 52 9.30 23.15 -18.45
C LEU A 52 8.82 24.08 -19.56
N HIS A 53 8.17 23.47 -20.55
CA HIS A 53 7.51 24.18 -21.64
C HIS A 53 6.00 24.11 -21.46
N ILE A 54 5.32 25.24 -21.62
CA ILE A 54 3.87 25.36 -21.38
C ILE A 54 3.19 25.97 -22.60
N ARG A 55 2.25 25.23 -23.16
CA ARG A 55 1.43 25.65 -24.30
C ARG A 55 -0.04 25.63 -23.94
N ARG A 56 -0.70 26.79 -24.03
CA ARG A 56 -2.15 26.87 -23.84
C ARG A 56 -2.86 26.05 -24.92
N LYS A 57 -3.75 25.14 -24.49
CA LYS A 57 -4.57 24.29 -25.36
C LYS A 57 -6.04 24.72 -25.38
N GLY A 58 -6.55 25.13 -24.22
CA GLY A 58 -7.95 25.50 -24.03
C GLY A 58 -8.13 26.72 -23.13
N LEU A 59 -9.37 26.95 -22.72
CA LEU A 59 -9.72 28.10 -21.88
C LEU A 59 -8.98 28.06 -20.52
N GLN A 60 -8.89 26.87 -19.92
CA GLN A 60 -8.31 26.60 -18.60
C GLN A 60 -7.53 25.27 -18.62
N THR A 61 -6.81 25.04 -19.72
CA THR A 61 -6.06 23.81 -19.97
C THR A 61 -4.79 24.09 -20.76
N TRP A 62 -3.70 23.48 -20.34
CA TRP A 62 -2.37 23.63 -20.90
C TRP A 62 -1.75 22.26 -21.15
N ASP A 63 -1.09 22.12 -22.30
CA ASP A 63 -0.17 21.02 -22.55
C ASP A 63 1.21 21.46 -22.04
N CYS A 64 1.86 20.60 -21.28
CA CYS A 64 3.15 20.85 -20.65
C CYS A 64 4.10 19.68 -20.92
N TRP A 65 5.39 19.95 -21.03
CA TRP A 65 6.41 18.91 -21.14
C TRP A 65 7.73 19.39 -20.55
N PHE A 66 8.54 18.46 -20.09
CA PHE A 66 9.89 18.72 -19.61
C PHE A 66 10.84 18.83 -20.80
N ASP A 67 11.85 19.70 -20.70
CA ASP A 67 12.84 19.90 -21.76
C ASP A 67 13.57 18.60 -22.12
N GLU A 68 13.89 17.79 -21.11
CA GLU A 68 14.56 16.49 -21.27
C GLU A 68 13.64 15.38 -21.80
N LEU A 69 12.31 15.56 -21.70
CA LEU A 69 11.29 14.60 -22.14
C LEU A 69 10.21 15.29 -23.02
N PRO A 70 10.56 15.79 -24.22
CA PRO A 70 9.65 16.57 -25.05
C PRO A 70 8.44 15.75 -25.55
N ASP A 71 8.61 14.43 -25.69
CA ASP A 71 7.57 13.52 -26.15
C ASP A 71 6.58 13.12 -25.04
N ALA A 72 6.92 13.36 -23.77
CA ALA A 72 6.08 13.07 -22.62
C ALA A 72 5.20 14.29 -22.24
N THR A 73 4.28 14.65 -23.15
CA THR A 73 3.37 15.77 -22.92
C THR A 73 2.26 15.41 -21.92
N PHE A 74 2.23 16.09 -20.78
CA PHE A 74 1.17 16.01 -19.78
C PHE A 74 0.27 17.25 -19.82
N ARG A 75 -0.83 17.22 -19.07
CA ARG A 75 -1.83 18.29 -19.04
C ARG A 75 -1.89 18.92 -17.67
N VAL A 76 -2.01 20.25 -17.65
CA VAL A 76 -2.45 21.00 -16.48
C VAL A 76 -3.85 21.56 -16.75
N TRP A 77 -4.76 21.44 -15.80
CA TRP A 77 -6.11 21.98 -15.91
C TRP A 77 -6.67 22.43 -14.56
N VAL A 78 -7.81 23.10 -14.60
CA VAL A 78 -8.52 23.49 -13.39
C VAL A 78 -9.40 22.35 -12.90
N GLY A 79 -9.01 21.78 -11.76
CA GLY A 79 -9.80 20.82 -11.01
C GLY A 79 -10.58 21.49 -9.89
N GLN A 80 -11.46 20.72 -9.24
CA GLN A 80 -12.17 21.14 -8.04
C GLN A 80 -11.57 20.45 -6.81
N GLY A 81 -11.41 21.21 -5.74
CA GLY A 81 -11.10 20.71 -4.40
C GLY A 81 -12.28 20.95 -3.46
N GLY A 82 -12.46 20.06 -2.49
CA GLY A 82 -13.46 20.19 -1.43
C GLY A 82 -13.10 19.30 -0.25
N GLY A 83 -13.53 19.66 0.96
CA GLY A 83 -13.29 18.87 2.17
C GLY A 83 -13.97 19.47 3.40
N ASP A 84 -14.34 18.60 4.34
CA ASP A 84 -14.90 18.96 5.65
C ASP A 84 -13.86 19.73 6.50
N PRO A 85 -14.25 20.61 7.45
CA PRO A 85 -15.59 20.84 8.00
C PRO A 85 -16.44 21.92 7.28
N VAL A 86 -15.96 22.48 6.16
CA VAL A 86 -16.68 23.55 5.43
C VAL A 86 -16.83 23.15 3.97
N PRO A 87 -18.05 23.04 3.41
CA PRO A 87 -18.29 22.72 2.00
C PRO A 87 -17.91 23.91 1.10
N MET A 88 -16.62 24.27 1.07
CA MET A 88 -16.06 25.21 0.12
C MET A 88 -15.49 24.42 -1.04
N LEU A 89 -16.21 24.46 -2.17
CA LEU A 89 -15.67 24.07 -3.47
C LEU A 89 -14.74 25.18 -3.94
N TYR A 90 -13.44 24.91 -3.99
CA TYR A 90 -12.46 25.83 -4.55
C TYR A 90 -11.86 25.23 -5.83
N SER A 91 -11.48 26.11 -6.76
CA SER A 91 -10.74 25.71 -7.95
C SER A 91 -9.26 25.60 -7.59
N ARG A 92 -8.57 24.61 -8.16
CA ARG A 92 -7.11 24.47 -8.06
C ARG A 92 -6.54 23.94 -9.37
N LEU A 93 -5.26 24.23 -9.62
CA LEU A 93 -4.55 23.57 -10.71
C LEU A 93 -4.24 22.12 -10.31
N VAL A 94 -4.52 21.22 -11.23
CA VAL A 94 -4.19 19.80 -11.17
C VAL A 94 -3.52 19.40 -12.47
N SER A 95 -2.80 18.30 -12.44
CA SER A 95 -2.03 17.81 -13.56
C SER A 95 -1.90 16.29 -13.50
N ASN A 96 -1.60 15.67 -14.65
CA ASN A 96 -1.53 14.22 -14.80
C ASN A 96 -0.14 13.72 -15.21
N GLU A 97 0.91 14.46 -14.90
CA GLU A 97 2.30 14.05 -15.12
C GLU A 97 2.65 12.72 -14.45
N THR A 98 2.07 12.46 -13.28
CA THR A 98 2.24 11.21 -12.53
C THR A 98 1.58 10.01 -13.21
N GLU A 99 0.67 10.23 -14.15
CA GLU A 99 0.07 9.17 -14.99
C GLU A 99 0.83 9.04 -16.33
N ILE A 100 1.20 10.18 -16.93
CA ILE A 100 1.81 10.22 -18.26
C ILE A 100 3.27 9.75 -18.27
N LEU A 101 4.08 10.15 -17.27
CA LEU A 101 5.49 9.78 -17.22
C LEU A 101 5.70 8.27 -17.03
N PRO A 102 4.96 7.58 -16.14
CA PRO A 102 5.10 6.13 -16.00
C PRO A 102 4.69 5.38 -17.26
N GLU A 103 3.59 5.78 -17.90
CA GLU A 103 3.17 5.21 -19.19
C GLU A 103 4.23 5.43 -20.29
N TYR A 104 4.83 6.62 -20.33
CA TYR A 104 5.89 6.93 -21.28
C TYR A 104 7.08 5.98 -21.08
N TYR A 105 7.56 5.85 -19.85
CA TYR A 105 8.69 4.98 -19.53
C TYR A 105 8.40 3.51 -19.79
N LEU A 106 7.22 3.04 -19.42
CA LEU A 106 6.76 1.67 -19.72
C LEU A 106 6.79 1.40 -21.24
N LYS A 107 6.24 2.30 -22.04
CA LYS A 107 6.23 2.18 -23.51
C LYS A 107 7.64 2.17 -24.10
N GLN A 108 8.56 2.97 -23.57
CA GLN A 108 9.95 2.98 -24.05
C GLN A 108 10.69 1.71 -23.64
N TYR A 109 10.54 1.26 -22.39
CA TYR A 109 11.12 0.02 -21.89
C TYR A 109 10.69 -1.19 -22.74
N GLN A 110 9.39 -1.30 -23.04
CA GLN A 110 8.84 -2.35 -23.89
C GLN A 110 9.36 -2.29 -25.34
N LYS A 111 9.56 -1.09 -25.91
CA LYS A 111 10.15 -0.94 -27.26
C LYS A 111 11.60 -1.43 -27.32
N GLU A 112 12.33 -1.29 -26.22
CA GLU A 112 13.71 -1.76 -26.08
C GLU A 112 13.79 -3.27 -25.74
N GLY A 113 12.63 -3.94 -25.61
CA GLY A 113 12.53 -5.38 -25.35
C GLY A 113 12.41 -5.75 -23.87
N GLY A 114 12.23 -4.77 -22.97
CA GLY A 114 11.92 -5.00 -21.56
C GLY A 114 10.52 -5.57 -21.35
N SER A 115 10.34 -6.30 -20.24
CA SER A 115 9.06 -6.92 -19.87
C SER A 115 8.60 -6.47 -18.49
N LEU A 116 7.30 -6.19 -18.37
CA LEU A 116 6.56 -5.93 -17.14
C LEU A 116 5.18 -6.59 -17.28
N GLU A 117 5.16 -7.86 -17.69
CA GLU A 117 3.91 -8.59 -17.98
C GLU A 117 3.19 -9.06 -16.73
N ASP A 118 3.91 -9.23 -15.62
CA ASP A 118 3.32 -9.57 -14.31
C ASP A 118 2.78 -8.35 -13.56
N TRP A 119 2.86 -7.17 -14.19
CA TRP A 119 2.55 -5.89 -13.58
C TRP A 119 1.43 -5.16 -14.32
N GLU A 120 0.46 -4.70 -13.55
CA GLU A 120 -0.58 -3.79 -14.02
C GLU A 120 -0.26 -2.36 -13.56
N LEU A 121 -0.36 -1.38 -14.45
CA LEU A 121 -0.25 0.03 -14.07
C LEU A 121 -1.65 0.58 -13.81
N HIS A 122 -1.97 0.85 -12.54
CA HIS A 122 -3.24 1.43 -12.11
C HIS A 122 -3.00 2.65 -11.23
N ASP A 123 -3.70 3.77 -11.48
CA ASP A 123 -3.64 4.98 -10.65
C ASP A 123 -2.22 5.40 -10.26
N SER A 124 -1.29 5.36 -11.23
CA SER A 124 0.12 5.70 -11.04
C SER A 124 0.88 4.77 -10.09
N ILE A 125 0.50 3.48 -9.98
CA ILE A 125 1.21 2.45 -9.22
C ILE A 125 1.34 1.19 -10.07
N PHE A 126 2.51 0.56 -10.06
CA PHE A 126 2.67 -0.80 -10.60
C PHE A 126 2.19 -1.79 -9.55
N TYR A 127 1.20 -2.60 -9.91
CA TYR A 127 0.51 -3.52 -9.03
C TYR A 127 0.69 -4.95 -9.52
N THR A 128 0.96 -5.86 -8.59
CA THR A 128 0.93 -7.31 -8.84
C THR A 128 0.38 -8.05 -7.62
N GLN A 129 -0.04 -9.29 -7.84
CA GLN A 129 -0.54 -10.21 -6.82
C GLN A 129 0.35 -11.45 -6.79
N TYR A 130 0.57 -12.00 -5.59
CA TYR A 130 1.31 -13.23 -5.43
C TYR A 130 0.76 -14.06 -4.29
N SER A 131 0.91 -15.38 -4.40
CA SER A 131 0.53 -16.34 -3.36
C SER A 131 1.70 -17.23 -2.93
N SER A 132 2.77 -17.25 -3.72
CA SER A 132 4.01 -18.01 -3.53
C SER A 132 5.24 -17.18 -3.92
N MET A 133 6.43 -17.60 -3.51
CA MET A 133 7.68 -17.02 -4.03
C MET A 133 7.93 -17.35 -5.49
N ALA A 134 7.35 -18.45 -6.00
CA ALA A 134 7.40 -18.75 -7.42
C ALA A 134 6.67 -17.66 -8.22
N ASP A 135 5.48 -17.25 -7.78
CA ASP A 135 4.73 -16.13 -8.39
C ASP A 135 5.52 -14.82 -8.27
N ALA A 136 6.06 -14.54 -7.08
CA ALA A 136 6.72 -13.27 -6.80
C ALA A 136 8.08 -13.10 -7.50
N SER A 137 8.80 -14.20 -7.77
CA SER A 137 10.16 -14.15 -8.31
C SER A 137 10.23 -13.52 -9.69
N SER A 138 9.31 -13.85 -10.60
CA SER A 138 9.33 -13.26 -11.94
C SER A 138 8.97 -11.77 -11.92
N ALA A 139 7.95 -11.40 -11.15
CA ALA A 139 7.58 -10.00 -10.95
C ALA A 139 8.73 -9.18 -10.35
N LEU A 140 9.45 -9.75 -9.38
CA LEU A 140 10.63 -9.13 -8.77
C LEU A 140 11.75 -8.89 -9.78
N GLU A 141 12.10 -9.90 -10.57
CA GLU A 141 13.12 -9.77 -11.63
C GLU A 141 12.74 -8.68 -12.64
N GLN A 142 11.48 -8.67 -13.11
CA GLN A 142 10.99 -7.67 -14.05
C GLN A 142 11.05 -6.25 -13.48
N MET A 143 10.62 -6.05 -12.23
CA MET A 143 10.63 -4.73 -11.60
C MET A 143 12.04 -4.23 -11.30
N SER A 144 12.93 -5.11 -10.80
CA SER A 144 14.34 -4.77 -10.60
C SER A 144 15.02 -4.39 -11.92
N ALA A 145 14.76 -5.13 -13.00
CA ALA A 145 15.29 -4.83 -14.32
C ALA A 145 14.75 -3.50 -14.87
N PHE A 146 13.48 -3.20 -14.63
CA PHE A 146 12.89 -1.92 -15.00
C PHE A 146 13.52 -0.76 -14.24
N PHE A 147 13.69 -0.86 -12.91
CA PHE A 147 14.34 0.19 -12.14
C PHE A 147 15.81 0.40 -12.52
N ALA A 148 16.56 -0.68 -12.73
CA ALA A 148 17.93 -0.59 -13.25
C ALA A 148 17.97 0.09 -14.63
N TRP A 149 17.00 -0.20 -15.50
CA TRP A 149 16.90 0.48 -16.79
C TRP A 149 16.55 1.96 -16.66
N THR A 150 15.74 2.37 -15.68
CA THR A 150 15.42 3.79 -15.44
C THR A 150 16.57 4.59 -14.83
N GLU A 151 17.60 3.93 -14.30
CA GLU A 151 18.73 4.60 -13.64
C GLU A 151 19.41 5.61 -14.59
N GLY A 152 19.57 6.85 -14.12
CA GLY A 152 20.18 7.93 -14.88
C GLY A 152 19.32 8.50 -16.01
N LYS A 153 18.08 8.04 -16.20
CA LYS A 153 17.13 8.66 -17.15
C LYS A 153 16.50 9.93 -16.55
N PRO A 154 16.16 10.93 -17.37
CA PRO A 154 15.49 12.16 -16.93
C PRO A 154 14.26 11.90 -16.06
N LEU A 155 14.14 12.55 -14.90
CA LEU A 155 12.92 12.43 -14.07
C LEU A 155 12.56 11.00 -13.64
N ALA A 156 13.52 10.07 -13.62
CA ALA A 156 13.29 8.68 -13.19
C ALA A 156 12.70 8.58 -11.77
N GLN A 157 12.94 9.57 -10.92
CA GLN A 157 12.34 9.69 -9.59
C GLN A 157 10.80 9.80 -9.59
N LEU A 158 10.19 10.09 -10.74
CA LEU A 158 8.73 10.17 -10.92
C LEU A 158 8.12 8.84 -11.40
N VAL A 159 8.95 7.83 -11.69
CA VAL A 159 8.48 6.47 -11.94
C VAL A 159 7.95 5.90 -10.61
N PRO A 160 6.74 5.31 -10.60
CA PRO A 160 6.13 4.84 -9.38
C PRO A 160 6.79 3.57 -8.89
N LYS A 161 6.56 3.29 -7.62
CA LYS A 161 6.99 2.06 -6.97
C LYS A 161 6.14 0.88 -7.45
N GLY A 162 6.74 -0.31 -7.41
CA GLY A 162 6.01 -1.58 -7.47
C GLY A 162 5.36 -1.89 -6.12
N GLN A 163 4.15 -2.42 -6.15
CA GLN A 163 3.42 -2.91 -5.01
C GLN A 163 3.01 -4.37 -5.24
N TYR A 164 3.62 -5.28 -4.48
CA TYR A 164 3.24 -6.68 -4.44
C TYR A 164 2.15 -6.85 -3.40
N ASN A 165 1.10 -7.58 -3.73
CA ASN A 165 -0.01 -7.81 -2.83
C ASN A 165 -0.11 -9.30 -2.57
N PHE A 166 0.18 -9.69 -1.34
CA PHE A 166 0.06 -11.07 -0.94
C PHE A 166 -1.43 -11.44 -0.86
N GLN A 167 -1.84 -12.40 -1.68
CA GLN A 167 -3.22 -12.87 -1.80
C GLN A 167 -3.27 -14.40 -1.84
N PRO A 168 -3.14 -15.07 -0.69
CA PRO A 168 -3.27 -16.51 -0.60
C PRO A 168 -4.73 -16.97 -0.73
N GLU A 169 -4.94 -18.26 -1.01
CA GLU A 169 -6.27 -18.84 -1.22
C GLU A 169 -7.21 -18.73 0.00
N LEU A 170 -6.66 -18.81 1.22
CA LEU A 170 -7.47 -18.78 2.43
C LEU A 170 -7.47 -17.38 3.06
N PRO A 171 -8.64 -16.72 3.16
CA PRO A 171 -8.71 -15.41 3.80
C PRO A 171 -8.51 -15.54 5.31
N TRP A 172 -7.70 -14.64 5.86
CA TRP A 172 -7.60 -14.43 7.30
C TRP A 172 -8.73 -13.53 7.77
N ARG A 173 -9.62 -14.04 8.63
CA ARG A 173 -10.45 -13.18 9.49
C ARG A 173 -10.30 -13.61 10.94
N THR A 174 -9.47 -12.89 11.69
CA THR A 174 -9.53 -12.93 13.16
C THR A 174 -10.08 -11.59 13.62
N TRP A 175 -10.85 -11.58 14.71
CA TRP A 175 -11.44 -10.37 15.29
C TRP A 175 -10.40 -9.31 15.74
N ALA A 176 -9.12 -9.64 15.69
CA ALA A 176 -8.01 -8.76 16.01
C ALA A 176 -7.76 -7.76 14.84
N PRO A 177 -7.97 -6.45 15.04
CA PRO A 177 -7.82 -5.44 13.99
C PRO A 177 -6.48 -5.46 13.27
N GLN A 178 -5.41 -5.88 13.95
CA GLN A 178 -4.07 -5.99 13.41
C GLN A 178 -3.88 -7.15 12.41
N PHE A 179 -4.87 -8.05 12.26
CA PHE A 179 -4.84 -9.19 11.33
C PHE A 179 -6.11 -9.30 10.47
N ASN A 180 -7.03 -8.32 10.54
CA ASN A 180 -8.32 -8.34 9.83
C ASN A 180 -8.15 -8.29 8.30
N ASN A 181 -7.00 -7.83 7.81
CA ASN A 181 -6.65 -7.77 6.40
C ASN A 181 -5.18 -8.13 6.29
N PHE A 182 -4.87 -9.43 6.17
CA PHE A 182 -3.53 -9.88 5.77
C PHE A 182 -3.27 -9.60 4.27
N GLN A 183 -3.78 -8.48 3.76
CA GLN A 183 -3.32 -7.95 2.50
C GLN A 183 -2.02 -7.22 2.82
N GLU A 184 -0.97 -8.03 3.03
CA GLU A 184 0.38 -7.49 3.17
C GLU A 184 0.81 -7.00 1.80
N SER A 185 1.19 -5.72 1.78
CA SER A 185 1.73 -5.11 0.59
C SER A 185 3.20 -4.81 0.78
N VAL A 186 4.05 -5.45 -0.02
CA VAL A 186 5.48 -5.12 -0.09
C VAL A 186 5.66 -4.06 -1.16
N VAL A 187 6.43 -3.01 -0.84
CA VAL A 187 6.67 -1.88 -1.74
C VAL A 187 8.11 -1.93 -2.21
N HIS A 188 8.31 -1.84 -3.53
CA HIS A 188 9.62 -1.86 -4.17
C HIS A 188 9.81 -0.58 -4.98
N GLY A 189 10.70 0.28 -4.51
CA GLY A 189 11.16 1.47 -5.19
C GLY A 189 12.53 1.27 -5.83
N SER A 190 12.90 2.20 -6.70
CA SER A 190 14.14 2.13 -7.49
C SER A 190 15.44 2.18 -6.67
N GLN A 191 15.36 2.46 -5.37
CA GLN A 191 16.52 2.54 -4.46
C GLN A 191 16.59 1.35 -3.50
N ASP A 192 15.57 0.47 -3.51
CA ASP A 192 15.51 -0.66 -2.60
C ASP A 192 16.37 -1.80 -3.13
N GLU A 193 17.09 -2.48 -2.24
CA GLU A 193 17.90 -3.63 -2.60
C GLU A 193 16.98 -4.81 -2.93
N THR A 194 17.19 -5.44 -4.10
CA THR A 194 16.34 -6.55 -4.57
C THR A 194 16.27 -7.70 -3.57
N GLU A 195 17.36 -8.01 -2.87
CA GLU A 195 17.38 -9.06 -1.86
C GLU A 195 16.58 -8.69 -0.60
N ALA A 196 16.58 -7.42 -0.18
CA ALA A 196 15.74 -6.98 0.93
C ALA A 196 14.24 -7.08 0.59
N VAL A 197 13.87 -6.72 -0.64
CA VAL A 197 12.50 -6.89 -1.14
C VAL A 197 12.13 -8.38 -1.21
N ARG A 198 13.05 -9.25 -1.67
CA ARG A 198 12.86 -10.70 -1.67
C ARG A 198 12.59 -11.23 -0.26
N GLU A 199 13.37 -10.81 0.73
CA GLU A 199 13.18 -11.20 2.14
C GLU A 199 11.82 -10.77 2.68
N GLU A 200 11.33 -9.56 2.35
CA GLU A 200 9.99 -9.10 2.74
C GLU A 200 8.88 -9.94 2.07
N LEU A 201 9.05 -10.29 0.79
CA LEU A 201 8.10 -11.16 0.08
C LEU A 201 8.05 -12.57 0.70
N GLU A 202 9.21 -13.14 1.03
CA GLU A 202 9.33 -14.43 1.71
C GLU A 202 8.68 -14.38 3.11
N ASP A 203 8.88 -13.28 3.84
CA ASP A 203 8.31 -13.08 5.16
C ASP A 203 6.77 -13.20 5.14
N SER A 204 6.10 -12.57 4.17
CA SER A 204 4.65 -12.68 4.01
C SER A 204 4.19 -14.12 3.79
N VAL A 205 4.89 -14.89 2.95
CA VAL A 205 4.56 -16.30 2.69
C VAL A 205 4.79 -17.15 3.94
N LYS A 206 5.96 -17.01 4.59
CA LYS A 206 6.30 -17.74 5.84
C LYS A 206 5.29 -17.44 6.93
N LYS A 207 4.97 -16.17 7.13
CA LYS A 207 4.03 -15.73 8.17
C LYS A 207 2.65 -16.34 7.97
N TYR A 208 2.16 -16.43 6.74
CA TYR A 208 0.89 -17.09 6.42
C TYR A 208 0.91 -18.57 6.76
N TYR A 209 1.86 -19.34 6.21
CA TYR A 209 1.91 -20.79 6.43
C TYR A 209 2.23 -21.16 7.88
N ALA A 210 3.11 -20.40 8.53
CA ALA A 210 3.46 -20.59 9.94
C ALA A 210 2.27 -20.29 10.87
N PHE A 211 1.50 -19.25 10.59
CA PHE A 211 0.31 -18.92 11.40
C PHE A 211 -0.76 -20.01 11.30
N TYR A 212 -1.04 -20.47 10.07
CA TYR A 212 -2.05 -21.50 9.85
C TYR A 212 -1.59 -22.91 10.19
N CYS A 213 -0.30 -23.11 10.48
CA CYS A 213 0.33 -24.41 10.70
C CYS A 213 0.06 -25.35 9.51
N LEU A 214 0.17 -24.81 8.29
CA LEU A 214 -0.08 -25.52 7.04
C LEU A 214 1.24 -25.95 6.39
N PRO A 215 1.26 -27.08 5.67
CA PRO A 215 2.40 -27.43 4.83
C PRO A 215 2.60 -26.38 3.72
N CYS A 216 3.87 -26.13 3.40
CA CYS A 216 4.29 -25.29 2.29
C CYS A 216 5.35 -26.06 1.50
N ASP A 217 5.26 -26.06 0.18
CA ASP A 217 6.25 -26.73 -0.67
C ASP A 217 7.57 -25.95 -0.76
N GLU A 218 7.54 -24.66 -0.44
CA GLU A 218 8.68 -23.74 -0.55
C GLU A 218 9.55 -23.70 0.72
N PHE A 219 8.93 -23.95 1.88
CA PHE A 219 9.60 -23.86 3.17
C PHE A 219 9.45 -25.15 3.96
N SER A 220 10.52 -25.56 4.62
CA SER A 220 10.47 -26.76 5.45
C SER A 220 9.58 -26.53 6.68
N ARG A 221 9.00 -27.62 7.21
CA ARG A 221 8.23 -27.56 8.46
C ARG A 221 9.03 -26.97 9.62
N THR A 222 10.30 -27.34 9.75
CA THR A 222 11.19 -26.83 10.82
C THR A 222 11.40 -25.33 10.68
N GLU A 223 11.58 -24.83 9.46
CA GLU A 223 11.74 -23.40 9.21
C GLU A 223 10.48 -22.60 9.59
N LEU A 224 9.29 -23.10 9.21
CA LEU A 224 8.03 -22.46 9.60
C LEU A 224 7.79 -22.52 11.12
N GLU A 225 8.16 -23.61 11.77
CA GLU A 225 8.09 -23.74 13.23
C GLU A 225 9.04 -22.76 13.95
N GLU A 226 10.29 -22.63 13.48
CA GLU A 226 11.26 -21.65 13.99
C GLU A 226 10.79 -20.21 13.74
N TYR A 227 10.29 -19.93 12.54
CA TYR A 227 9.69 -18.64 12.20
C TYR A 227 8.56 -18.30 13.16
N ALA A 228 7.66 -19.24 13.42
CA ALA A 228 6.55 -19.05 14.33
C ALA A 228 7.04 -18.76 15.75
N VAL A 229 8.03 -19.52 16.23
CA VAL A 229 8.65 -19.35 17.56
C VAL A 229 9.23 -17.95 17.75
N ASN A 230 9.86 -17.40 16.71
CA ASN A 230 10.50 -16.08 16.76
C ASN A 230 9.52 -14.92 16.55
N THR A 231 8.44 -15.14 15.78
CA THR A 231 7.51 -14.08 15.38
C THR A 231 6.45 -13.79 16.44
N TRP A 232 5.87 -14.84 17.05
CA TRP A 232 4.81 -14.69 18.03
C TRP A 232 5.33 -14.95 19.45
N LEU A 233 5.16 -13.95 20.33
CA LEU A 233 5.36 -14.14 21.77
C LEU A 233 4.22 -15.02 22.28
N TRP A 234 4.47 -16.34 22.36
CA TRP A 234 3.57 -17.35 22.92
C TRP A 234 3.37 -17.16 24.43
N THR A 235 2.78 -16.03 24.82
CA THR A 235 2.33 -15.85 26.19
C THR A 235 1.08 -16.69 26.35
N PRO A 236 1.06 -17.69 27.26
CA PRO A 236 -0.06 -18.60 27.36
C PRO A 236 -1.24 -17.89 28.02
N LYS A 237 -2.08 -17.24 27.24
CA LYS A 237 -3.44 -16.87 27.62
C LYS A 237 -4.33 -17.01 26.38
N PRO A 238 -5.26 -17.99 26.34
CA PRO A 238 -5.86 -18.68 27.49
C PRO A 238 -5.09 -19.91 27.99
N SER A 239 -5.29 -20.24 29.28
CA SER A 239 -4.92 -21.53 29.85
C SER A 239 -5.86 -22.60 29.30
N VAL A 240 -5.43 -23.28 28.24
CA VAL A 240 -6.18 -24.37 27.63
C VAL A 240 -6.24 -25.54 28.62
N ARG A 241 -7.43 -26.09 28.80
CA ARG A 241 -7.69 -27.18 29.75
C ARG A 241 -8.23 -28.41 29.08
N GLN A 242 -7.88 -29.57 29.63
CA GLN A 242 -8.54 -30.85 29.38
C GLN A 242 -9.24 -31.27 30.67
N GLY A 243 -10.56 -30.99 30.75
CA GLY A 243 -11.27 -31.08 32.02
C GLY A 243 -10.74 -30.08 33.05
N GLU A 244 -10.23 -30.59 34.17
CA GLU A 244 -9.62 -29.76 35.24
C GLU A 244 -8.10 -29.55 35.04
N GLU A 245 -7.46 -30.31 34.15
CA GLU A 245 -6.02 -30.24 33.91
C GLU A 245 -5.68 -29.08 32.98
N ILE A 246 -4.66 -28.30 33.33
CA ILE A 246 -4.09 -27.27 32.45
C ILE A 246 -3.05 -27.95 31.55
N LEU A 247 -3.25 -27.84 30.24
CA LEU A 247 -2.35 -28.43 29.26
C LEU A 247 -0.96 -27.77 29.31
N SER A 248 0.09 -28.58 29.12
CA SER A 248 1.47 -28.10 29.06
C SER A 248 1.65 -27.09 27.92
N PRO A 249 2.36 -25.96 28.13
CA PRO A 249 2.71 -25.03 27.05
C PRO A 249 3.46 -25.68 25.88
N GLU A 250 4.22 -26.74 26.13
CA GLU A 250 4.96 -27.50 25.10
C GLU A 250 4.05 -28.12 24.04
N LEU A 251 2.78 -28.43 24.38
CA LEU A 251 1.79 -28.91 23.42
C LEU A 251 1.42 -27.88 22.36
N PHE A 252 1.75 -26.60 22.60
CA PHE A 252 1.44 -25.48 21.72
C PHE A 252 2.67 -24.95 20.97
N THR A 253 3.86 -25.56 21.14
CA THR A 253 5.05 -25.16 20.39
C THR A 253 4.80 -25.27 18.88
N GLY A 254 5.03 -24.17 18.15
CA GLY A 254 4.79 -24.09 16.70
C GLY A 254 3.31 -23.98 16.29
N ILE A 255 2.39 -23.75 17.23
CA ILE A 255 0.97 -23.51 16.96
C ILE A 255 0.65 -22.03 17.17
N GLY A 256 0.25 -21.35 16.10
CA GLY A 256 -0.33 -20.01 16.08
C GLY A 256 -1.51 -19.81 17.04
N LEU A 257 -1.22 -19.45 18.30
CA LEU A 257 -2.19 -18.94 19.26
C LEU A 257 -2.08 -17.42 19.41
N GLU A 258 -2.93 -16.69 18.71
CA GLU A 258 -2.95 -15.22 18.73
C GLU A 258 -4.26 -14.73 19.34
N SER A 259 -4.18 -13.94 20.42
CA SER A 259 -5.36 -13.35 21.09
C SER A 259 -6.47 -14.36 21.43
N GLY A 260 -6.10 -15.62 21.70
CA GLY A 260 -7.04 -16.71 22.02
C GLY A 260 -7.67 -17.41 20.81
N VAL A 261 -7.18 -17.14 19.59
CA VAL A 261 -7.60 -17.83 18.36
C VAL A 261 -6.57 -18.90 17.99
N ILE A 262 -7.05 -20.03 17.48
CA ILE A 262 -6.25 -21.12 16.90
C ILE A 262 -6.70 -21.34 15.46
N SER A 263 -5.76 -21.53 14.54
CA SER A 263 -6.04 -21.95 13.17
C SER A 263 -6.55 -23.40 13.13
N TYR A 264 -7.26 -23.82 12.08
CA TYR A 264 -7.67 -25.23 11.96
C TYR A 264 -6.46 -26.17 11.82
N GLY A 265 -5.39 -25.74 11.16
CA GLY A 265 -4.13 -26.51 11.11
C GLY A 265 -3.44 -26.58 12.47
N GLY A 266 -3.50 -25.51 13.25
CA GLY A 266 -3.10 -25.51 14.66
C GLY A 266 -3.93 -26.49 15.51
N LEU A 267 -5.26 -26.48 15.34
CA LEU A 267 -6.18 -27.39 16.05
C LEU A 267 -5.91 -28.85 15.65
N TYR A 268 -5.73 -29.14 14.37
CA TYR A 268 -5.35 -30.45 13.85
C TYR A 268 -4.08 -30.96 14.54
N THR A 269 -3.04 -30.13 14.58
CA THR A 269 -1.76 -30.46 15.23
C THR A 269 -1.93 -30.72 16.72
N LEU A 270 -2.72 -29.89 17.41
CA LEU A 270 -3.01 -30.06 18.83
C LEU A 270 -3.75 -31.37 19.12
N LEU A 271 -4.77 -31.70 18.34
CA LEU A 271 -5.55 -32.93 18.51
C LEU A 271 -4.70 -34.18 18.30
N ILE A 272 -3.79 -34.17 17.32
CA ILE A 272 -2.81 -35.25 17.14
C ILE A 272 -1.90 -35.39 18.35
N ARG A 273 -1.38 -34.28 18.89
CA ARG A 273 -0.52 -34.30 20.08
C ARG A 273 -1.25 -34.81 21.33
N LEU A 274 -2.56 -34.64 21.38
CA LEU A 274 -3.45 -35.15 22.43
C LEU A 274 -3.95 -36.58 22.18
N ASP A 275 -3.43 -37.27 21.15
CA ASP A 275 -3.76 -38.67 20.81
C ASP A 275 -5.24 -38.90 20.44
N PHE A 276 -5.89 -37.90 19.81
CA PHE A 276 -7.23 -38.08 19.23
C PHE A 276 -7.17 -38.82 17.89
N ASP A 277 -8.20 -39.62 17.57
CA ASP A 277 -8.40 -40.24 16.25
C ASP A 277 -8.87 -39.17 15.24
N VAL A 278 -7.90 -38.41 14.71
CA VAL A 278 -8.12 -37.40 13.67
C VAL A 278 -7.92 -38.00 12.29
N LYS A 279 -8.86 -37.77 11.38
CA LYS A 279 -8.80 -38.26 9.99
C LYS A 279 -8.84 -37.11 9.01
N GLY A 280 -7.82 -36.99 8.16
CA GLY A 280 -7.71 -35.96 7.13
C GLY A 280 -6.36 -35.26 7.16
N THR A 281 -6.34 -33.98 6.80
CA THR A 281 -5.16 -33.11 6.75
C THR A 281 -5.39 -31.84 7.57
N ALA A 282 -4.39 -30.97 7.69
CA ALA A 282 -4.48 -29.72 8.42
C ALA A 282 -5.50 -28.73 7.82
N GLU A 283 -5.80 -28.87 6.52
CA GLU A 283 -6.75 -28.07 5.75
C GLU A 283 -8.19 -28.59 5.87
N HIS A 284 -8.34 -29.89 6.11
CA HIS A 284 -9.63 -30.58 6.18
C HIS A 284 -9.50 -31.85 7.01
N PHE A 285 -10.15 -31.91 8.18
CA PHE A 285 -10.14 -33.11 9.02
C PHE A 285 -11.44 -33.34 9.78
N THR A 286 -11.61 -34.58 10.22
CA THR A 286 -12.68 -35.00 11.13
C THR A 286 -12.11 -35.56 12.43
N VAL A 287 -12.83 -35.38 13.53
CA VAL A 287 -12.48 -35.91 14.85
C VAL A 287 -13.74 -36.32 15.61
N THR A 288 -13.66 -37.39 16.39
CA THR A 288 -14.76 -37.79 17.27
C THR A 288 -14.61 -37.11 18.63
N GLY A 289 -15.63 -36.35 19.04
CA GLY A 289 -15.68 -35.69 20.34
C GLY A 289 -15.92 -36.66 21.49
N ALA A 290 -15.69 -36.19 22.72
CA ALA A 290 -15.94 -36.97 23.94
C ALA A 290 -17.43 -37.29 24.16
N ASP A 291 -18.32 -36.57 23.49
CA ASP A 291 -19.76 -36.80 23.41
C ASP A 291 -20.14 -37.90 22.39
N GLY A 292 -19.17 -38.43 21.64
CA GLY A 292 -19.37 -39.44 20.60
C GLY A 292 -19.84 -38.88 19.26
N HIS A 293 -19.94 -37.55 19.11
CA HIS A 293 -20.27 -36.92 17.83
C HIS A 293 -19.04 -36.74 16.95
N SER A 294 -19.23 -36.83 15.62
CA SER A 294 -18.17 -36.51 14.65
C SER A 294 -18.24 -35.03 14.31
N TYR A 295 -17.08 -34.36 14.41
CA TYR A 295 -16.90 -32.97 14.02
C TYR A 295 -16.02 -32.91 12.78
N GLU A 296 -16.33 -32.00 11.87
CA GLU A 296 -15.59 -31.77 10.63
C GLU A 296 -15.13 -30.31 10.60
N PHE A 297 -13.87 -30.10 10.25
CA PHE A 297 -13.23 -28.80 10.19
C PHE A 297 -12.57 -28.65 8.83
N SER A 298 -12.89 -27.58 8.10
CA SER A 298 -12.24 -27.26 6.84
C SER A 298 -12.24 -25.76 6.58
N TYR A 299 -11.14 -25.25 6.01
CA TYR A 299 -11.11 -23.87 5.54
C TYR A 299 -12.02 -23.63 4.32
N SER A 300 -12.48 -24.68 3.65
CA SER A 300 -13.46 -24.57 2.55
C SER A 300 -14.86 -24.19 3.01
N PHE A 301 -15.18 -24.35 4.31
CA PHE A 301 -16.49 -23.97 4.86
C PHE A 301 -16.68 -22.46 5.00
N TRP A 302 -15.66 -21.67 4.67
CA TRP A 302 -15.70 -20.22 4.69
C TRP A 302 -16.76 -19.59 3.75
N GLU A 303 -17.26 -20.35 2.78
CA GLU A 303 -18.35 -19.95 1.86
C GLU A 303 -19.76 -20.36 2.30
N GLU A 304 -19.98 -20.85 3.52
CA GLU A 304 -21.35 -20.90 4.05
C GLU A 304 -21.85 -19.48 4.31
N LYS A 305 -22.34 -18.84 3.23
CA LYS A 305 -23.33 -17.77 3.29
C LYS A 305 -24.36 -18.20 4.32
N GLU A 306 -24.61 -17.35 5.31
CA GLU A 306 -25.79 -17.43 6.14
C GLU A 306 -26.97 -17.79 5.24
N MET A 307 -27.43 -19.04 5.34
CA MET A 307 -28.69 -19.45 4.73
C MET A 307 -29.78 -18.75 5.55
N ASP A 308 -30.38 -17.73 4.93
CA ASP A 308 -31.64 -17.02 5.21
C ASP A 308 -32.18 -17.00 6.66
#